data_AF-A0A6P0UV06-F1
#
_entry.id   AF-A0A6P0UV06-F1
#
_cell.length_a   1.000
_cell.length_b   1.000
_cell.length_c   1.000
_cell.angle_alpha   90.00
_cell.angle_beta   90.00
_cell.angle_gamma   90.00
#
_symmetry.space_group_name_H-M   'P 1'
#
loop_
_entity.id
_entity.type
_entity.pdbx_description
1 polymer ?
#
loop_
_entity_poly.entity_id
_entity_poly.type
_entity_poly.pdbx_seq_one_letter_code
_entity_poly.pdbx_strand_id
1 'polypeptide(L)'
;MTVPLQVLVTGATGRTGSLVARELQQRPNQFIFRGFARSREKVEQLFGTTEGFYIGDIREPSTLTSALADCQALVILTSAVPQMKGVPQPGERPEFTFPDGEMPEVIDYQGQVNQIEAAKAAGVKHIVLVGSMGGTDENHPLNRISNGNILIWKRKAEQELIDSGIDYTIIRAGGLLDEPGGKRELLVGKDDTLRINPPGGIPTLIPRADVAQLVMQALLEPNARNKAFDTISKPENAPDALVTKDFAAVFAQTTPGL
;
A
#
# COMPACT_ATOMS: atom_id res chain seq x y z
N MET A 1 -11.04 -28.85 2.05
CA MET A 1 -10.30 -27.74 2.69
C MET A 1 -9.53 -27.04 1.60
N THR A 2 -9.76 -25.75 1.37
CA THR A 2 -8.98 -24.95 0.42
C THR A 2 -7.57 -24.79 0.97
N VAL A 3 -6.55 -24.92 0.12
CA VAL A 3 -5.16 -24.70 0.53
C VAL A 3 -5.00 -23.23 0.93
N PRO A 4 -4.37 -22.90 2.09
CA PRO A 4 -4.12 -21.52 2.48
C PRO A 4 -3.34 -20.75 1.41
N LEU A 5 -3.71 -19.48 1.18
CA LEU A 5 -3.05 -18.61 0.22
C LEU A 5 -1.70 -18.15 0.78
N GLN A 6 -0.60 -18.43 0.08
CA GLN A 6 0.72 -17.94 0.45
C GLN A 6 0.92 -16.52 -0.08
N VAL A 7 1.16 -15.59 0.85
CA VAL A 7 1.20 -14.14 0.58
C VAL A 7 2.51 -13.55 1.08
N LEU A 8 3.24 -12.88 0.19
CA LEU A 8 4.36 -12.02 0.57
C LEU A 8 3.88 -10.60 0.83
N VAL A 9 4.30 -9.98 1.94
CA VAL A 9 4.08 -8.55 2.23
C VAL A 9 5.41 -7.82 2.25
N THR A 10 5.64 -6.91 1.30
CA THR A 10 6.82 -6.03 1.31
C THR A 10 6.50 -4.73 2.04
N GLY A 11 7.49 -4.18 2.75
CA GLY A 11 7.23 -3.07 3.68
C GLY A 11 6.50 -3.54 4.95
N ALA A 12 6.66 -4.82 5.34
CA ALA A 12 5.96 -5.44 6.46
C ALA A 12 6.22 -4.77 7.83
N THR A 13 7.31 -4.00 7.97
CA THR A 13 7.62 -3.23 9.20
C THR A 13 7.19 -1.76 9.11
N GLY A 14 6.49 -1.38 8.03
CA GLY A 14 5.84 -0.08 7.89
C GLY A 14 4.57 0.01 8.74
N ARG A 15 4.05 1.23 8.92
CA ARG A 15 2.86 1.47 9.75
C ARG A 15 1.65 0.67 9.25
N THR A 16 1.31 0.78 7.96
CA THR A 16 0.23 -0.02 7.35
C THR A 16 0.65 -1.48 7.12
N GLY A 17 1.88 -1.72 6.65
CA GLY A 17 2.41 -3.07 6.41
C GLY A 17 2.38 -3.99 7.62
N SER A 18 2.68 -3.46 8.81
CA SER A 18 2.65 -4.24 10.05
C SER A 18 1.23 -4.62 10.49
N LEU A 19 0.22 -3.82 10.13
CA LEU A 19 -1.18 -4.17 10.36
C LEU A 19 -1.59 -5.34 9.44
N VAL A 20 -1.25 -5.28 8.15
CA VAL A 20 -1.51 -6.38 7.21
C VAL A 20 -0.78 -7.66 7.62
N ALA A 21 0.48 -7.56 8.03
CA ALA A 21 1.26 -8.70 8.49
C ALA A 21 0.59 -9.39 9.71
N ARG A 22 0.14 -8.60 10.70
CA ARG A 22 -0.56 -9.15 11.89
C ARG A 22 -1.88 -9.81 11.51
N GLU A 23 -2.66 -9.21 10.61
CA GLU A 23 -3.94 -9.77 10.16
C GLU A 23 -3.75 -11.11 9.42
N LEU A 24 -2.73 -11.23 8.58
CA LEU A 24 -2.38 -12.49 7.90
C LEU A 24 -1.95 -13.57 8.91
N GLN A 25 -1.07 -13.22 9.86
CA GLN A 25 -0.58 -14.14 10.90
C GLN A 25 -1.70 -14.65 11.81
N GLN A 26 -2.74 -13.86 12.06
CA GLN A 26 -3.89 -14.25 12.87
C GLN A 26 -4.86 -15.21 12.15
N ARG A 27 -4.65 -15.49 10.86
CA ARG A 27 -5.55 -16.32 10.03
C ARG A 27 -4.80 -17.46 9.32
N PRO A 28 -4.06 -18.32 10.05
CA PRO A 28 -3.20 -19.36 9.45
C PRO A 28 -3.98 -20.43 8.65
N ASN A 29 -5.27 -20.58 8.91
CA ASN A 29 -6.13 -21.49 8.14
C ASN A 29 -6.49 -20.95 6.75
N GLN A 30 -6.29 -19.65 6.51
CA GLN A 30 -6.58 -18.98 5.23
C GLN A 30 -5.30 -18.52 4.53
N PHE A 31 -4.24 -18.18 5.28
CA PHE A 31 -3.02 -17.60 4.73
C PHE A 31 -1.75 -18.27 5.27
N ILE A 32 -0.75 -18.39 4.40
CA ILE A 32 0.64 -18.62 4.78
C ILE A 32 1.37 -17.29 4.60
N PHE A 33 1.68 -16.64 5.72
CA PHE A 33 2.33 -15.33 5.72
C PHE A 33 3.83 -15.41 5.44
N ARG A 34 4.31 -14.50 4.59
CA ARG A 34 5.73 -14.13 4.48
C ARG A 34 5.88 -12.62 4.56
N GLY A 35 6.77 -12.13 5.41
CA GLY A 35 7.12 -10.71 5.49
C GLY A 35 8.44 -10.43 4.80
N PHE A 36 8.55 -9.27 4.13
CA PHE A 36 9.81 -8.79 3.57
C PHE A 36 10.16 -7.42 4.16
N ALA A 37 11.36 -7.30 4.73
CA ALA A 37 11.81 -6.11 5.45
C ALA A 37 13.31 -5.86 5.28
N ARG A 38 13.73 -4.60 5.46
CA ARG A 38 15.14 -4.20 5.35
C ARG A 38 15.98 -4.44 6.60
N SER A 39 15.37 -4.35 7.79
CA SER A 39 16.08 -4.49 9.08
C SER A 39 15.53 -5.67 9.86
N ARG A 40 16.42 -6.60 10.22
CA ARG A 40 16.14 -7.74 11.08
C ARG A 40 15.76 -7.29 12.49
N GLU A 41 16.45 -6.28 13.00
CA GLU A 41 16.25 -5.71 14.34
C GLU A 41 14.85 -5.12 14.48
N LYS A 42 14.40 -4.38 13.46
CA LYS A 42 13.05 -3.80 13.45
C LYS A 42 11.95 -4.87 13.36
N VAL A 43 12.20 -5.98 12.65
CA VAL A 43 11.29 -7.13 12.64
C VAL A 43 11.18 -7.72 14.04
N GLU A 44 12.31 -8.04 14.67
CA GLU A 44 12.36 -8.61 16.03
C GLU A 44 11.65 -7.68 17.04
N GLN A 45 11.89 -6.37 16.97
CA GLN A 45 11.23 -5.39 17.85
C GLN A 45 9.70 -5.36 17.68
N LEU A 46 9.19 -5.48 16.46
CA LEU A 46 7.75 -5.35 16.20
C LEU A 46 6.98 -6.66 16.38
N PHE A 47 7.59 -7.79 16.07
CA PHE A 47 6.94 -9.10 15.99
C PHE A 47 7.44 -10.11 17.03
N GLY A 48 8.55 -9.84 17.72
CA GLY A 48 9.16 -10.73 18.71
C GLY A 48 9.79 -12.00 18.13
N THR A 49 9.88 -12.09 16.80
CA THR A 49 10.52 -13.18 16.06
C THR A 49 10.83 -12.71 14.64
N THR A 50 11.84 -13.33 14.03
CA THR A 50 12.17 -13.18 12.60
C THR A 50 11.69 -14.37 11.76
N GLU A 51 11.01 -15.35 12.36
CA GLU A 51 10.40 -16.47 11.65
C GLU A 51 9.30 -15.98 10.70
N GLY A 52 9.28 -16.50 9.47
CA GLY A 52 8.37 -16.04 8.42
C GLY A 52 8.78 -14.70 7.79
N PHE A 53 9.91 -14.10 8.19
CA PHE A 53 10.44 -12.88 7.57
C PHE A 53 11.68 -13.15 6.72
N TYR A 54 11.72 -12.48 5.58
CA TYR A 54 12.83 -12.43 4.65
C TYR A 54 13.45 -11.03 4.74
N ILE A 55 14.78 -10.99 4.90
CA ILE A 55 15.52 -9.75 5.00
C ILE A 55 16.19 -9.46 3.67
N GLY A 56 15.94 -8.27 3.12
CA GLY A 56 16.46 -7.87 1.83
C GLY A 56 16.09 -6.43 1.46
N ASP A 57 16.45 -6.04 0.25
CA ASP A 57 16.22 -4.70 -0.28
C ASP A 57 15.55 -4.80 -1.65
N ILE A 58 14.48 -4.04 -1.87
CA ILE A 58 13.75 -4.03 -3.14
C ILE A 58 14.58 -3.45 -4.29
N ARG A 59 15.67 -2.75 -3.99
CA ARG A 59 16.67 -2.28 -4.96
C ARG A 59 17.55 -3.42 -5.47
N GLU A 60 17.56 -4.56 -4.79
CA GLU A 60 18.36 -5.74 -5.11
C GLU A 60 17.43 -6.91 -5.48
N PRO A 61 17.08 -7.09 -6.77
CA PRO A 61 16.11 -8.10 -7.22
C PRO A 61 16.41 -9.53 -6.75
N SER A 62 17.69 -9.89 -6.62
CA SER A 62 18.13 -11.20 -6.14
C SER A 62 17.57 -11.54 -4.75
N THR A 63 17.40 -10.53 -3.88
CA THR A 63 16.90 -10.73 -2.51
C THR A 63 15.41 -11.04 -2.45
N LEU A 64 14.64 -10.73 -3.50
CA LEU A 64 13.20 -10.98 -3.57
C LEU A 64 12.86 -12.43 -3.94
N THR A 65 13.77 -13.12 -4.64
CA THR A 65 13.51 -14.44 -5.25
C THR A 65 13.07 -15.49 -4.22
N SER A 66 13.80 -15.62 -3.12
CA SER A 66 13.49 -16.59 -2.07
C SER A 66 12.22 -16.22 -1.29
N ALA A 67 11.97 -14.92 -1.13
CA ALA A 67 10.78 -14.43 -0.44
C ALA A 67 9.49 -14.73 -1.23
N LEU A 68 9.57 -14.64 -2.56
CA LEU A 68 8.44 -14.87 -3.47
C LEU A 68 8.23 -16.34 -3.88
N ALA A 69 9.18 -17.23 -3.59
CA ALA A 69 9.06 -18.65 -3.95
C ALA A 69 7.73 -19.26 -3.46
N ASP A 70 6.96 -19.87 -4.36
CA ASP A 70 5.63 -20.47 -4.09
C ASP A 70 4.54 -19.50 -3.61
N CYS A 71 4.76 -18.19 -3.64
CA CYS A 71 3.72 -17.22 -3.30
C CYS A 71 2.65 -17.15 -4.39
N GLN A 72 1.38 -17.17 -4.00
CA GLN A 72 0.27 -16.94 -4.93
C GLN A 72 -0.08 -15.45 -5.05
N ALA A 73 0.22 -14.66 -4.00
CA ALA A 73 -0.03 -13.22 -4.00
C ALA A 73 1.14 -12.41 -3.40
N LEU A 74 1.24 -11.16 -3.83
CA LEU A 74 2.16 -10.15 -3.30
C LEU A 74 1.38 -8.91 -2.88
N VAL A 75 1.67 -8.40 -1.68
CA VAL A 75 1.19 -7.10 -1.19
C VAL A 75 2.37 -6.13 -1.13
N ILE A 76 2.28 -5.03 -1.89
CA ILE A 76 3.30 -3.99 -1.94
C ILE A 76 2.88 -2.82 -1.05
N LEU A 77 3.57 -2.67 0.09
CA LEU A 77 3.41 -1.59 1.06
C LEU A 77 4.72 -0.82 1.29
N THR A 78 5.65 -0.89 0.33
CA THR A 78 6.90 -0.12 0.31
C THR A 78 6.68 1.30 -0.20
N SER A 79 7.44 2.25 0.34
CA SER A 79 7.45 3.63 -0.12
C SER A 79 8.75 4.32 0.24
N ALA A 80 9.21 5.28 -0.56
CA ALA A 80 10.21 6.23 -0.09
C ALA A 80 9.65 6.98 1.12
N VAL A 81 10.49 7.22 2.12
CA VAL A 81 10.10 7.92 3.35
C VAL A 81 10.98 9.15 3.51
N PRO A 82 10.42 10.37 3.38
CA PRO A 82 11.19 11.57 3.64
C PRO A 82 11.51 11.65 5.14
N GLN A 83 12.70 12.15 5.44
CA GLN A 83 13.20 12.39 6.78
C GLN A 83 13.38 13.89 6.98
N MET A 84 13.16 14.38 8.20
CA MET A 84 13.47 15.76 8.53
C MET A 84 14.98 15.99 8.40
N LYS A 85 15.39 17.02 7.65
CA LYS A 85 16.80 17.37 7.45
C LYS A 85 17.46 17.87 8.75
N GLY A 86 16.65 18.41 9.66
CA GLY A 86 17.05 18.88 10.98
C GLY A 86 15.85 19.38 11.77
N VAL A 87 16.09 19.76 13.03
CA VAL A 87 15.07 20.44 13.85
C VAL A 87 14.93 21.88 13.33
N PRO A 88 13.74 22.32 12.88
CA PRO A 88 13.55 23.68 12.38
C PRO A 88 13.72 24.71 13.51
N GLN A 89 14.29 25.87 13.20
CA GLN A 89 14.34 26.98 14.15
C GLN A 89 12.94 27.62 14.32
N PRO A 90 12.67 28.36 15.42
CA PRO A 90 11.41 29.06 15.60
C PRO A 90 11.06 29.96 14.41
N GLY A 91 9.95 29.69 13.74
CA GLY A 91 9.49 30.43 12.56
C GLY A 91 9.89 29.83 11.20
N GLU A 92 10.78 28.83 11.18
CA GLU A 92 11.13 28.10 9.97
C GLU A 92 10.15 26.96 9.71
N ARG A 93 9.93 26.65 8.43
CA ARG A 93 9.17 25.46 8.04
C ARG A 93 10.08 24.23 8.12
N PRO A 94 9.58 23.06 8.55
CA PRO A 94 10.34 21.83 8.49
C PRO A 94 10.80 21.53 7.05
N GLU A 95 12.09 21.30 6.88
CA GLU A 95 12.66 20.79 5.64
C GLU A 95 12.78 19.26 5.69
N PHE A 96 12.43 18.63 4.57
CA PHE A 96 12.49 17.19 4.41
C PHE A 96 13.45 16.82 3.27
N THR A 97 14.14 15.69 3.44
CA THR A 97 14.99 15.07 2.43
C THR A 97 14.72 13.58 2.36
N PHE A 98 15.02 12.95 1.23
CA PHE A 98 15.14 11.50 1.19
C PHE A 98 16.59 11.10 1.49
N PRO A 99 16.83 9.94 2.12
CA PRO A 99 18.19 9.40 2.25
C PRO A 99 18.82 9.16 0.87
N ASP A 100 20.15 9.20 0.83
CA ASP A 100 20.91 8.94 -0.40
C ASP A 100 20.56 7.56 -0.98
N GLY A 101 20.21 7.53 -2.27
CA GLY A 101 19.78 6.29 -2.93
C GLY A 101 18.41 5.77 -2.50
N GLU A 102 17.62 6.56 -1.77
CA GLU A 102 16.23 6.26 -1.37
C GLU A 102 15.22 7.28 -1.91
N MET A 103 15.58 8.00 -2.98
CA MET A 103 14.66 8.88 -3.70
C MET A 103 13.44 8.09 -4.23
N PRO A 104 12.26 8.75 -4.39
CA PRO A 104 11.07 8.07 -4.89
C PRO A 104 11.23 7.38 -6.25
N GLU A 105 12.04 7.91 -7.17
CA GLU A 105 12.37 7.20 -8.42
C GLU A 105 12.98 5.81 -8.16
N VAL A 106 13.87 5.72 -7.18
CA VAL A 106 14.57 4.48 -6.83
C VAL A 106 13.66 3.51 -6.08
N ILE A 107 12.87 4.02 -5.13
CA ILE A 107 12.09 3.18 -4.21
C ILE A 107 10.67 2.92 -4.72
N ASP A 108 9.97 3.97 -5.13
CA ASP A 108 8.56 3.91 -5.53
C ASP A 108 8.37 3.53 -7.01
N TYR A 109 9.35 3.82 -7.88
CA TYR A 109 9.34 3.32 -9.24
C TYR A 109 10.20 2.05 -9.38
N GLN A 110 11.53 2.18 -9.46
CA GLN A 110 12.41 1.04 -9.78
C GLN A 110 12.27 -0.11 -8.78
N GLY A 111 12.22 0.19 -7.48
CA GLY A 111 12.04 -0.80 -6.43
C GLY A 111 10.70 -1.53 -6.49
N GLN A 112 9.63 -0.87 -6.94
CA GLN A 112 8.33 -1.53 -7.16
C GLN A 112 8.33 -2.36 -8.44
N VAL A 113 8.95 -1.86 -9.53
CA VAL A 113 9.17 -2.64 -10.76
C VAL A 113 9.94 -3.92 -10.48
N ASN A 114 11.01 -3.86 -9.68
CA ASN A 114 11.76 -5.05 -9.27
C ASN A 114 10.87 -6.09 -8.57
N GLN A 115 9.95 -5.65 -7.72
CA GLN A 115 8.99 -6.52 -7.03
C GLN A 115 7.98 -7.14 -8.00
N ILE A 116 7.44 -6.35 -8.94
CA ILE A 116 6.50 -6.80 -9.97
C ILE A 116 7.14 -7.85 -10.86
N GLU A 117 8.35 -7.59 -11.37
CA GLU A 117 9.07 -8.52 -12.24
C GLU A 117 9.48 -9.80 -11.51
N ALA A 118 9.94 -9.70 -10.25
CA ALA A 118 10.24 -10.88 -9.45
C ALA A 118 8.97 -11.70 -9.16
N ALA A 119 7.83 -11.05 -8.91
CA ALA A 119 6.56 -11.72 -8.69
C ALA A 119 6.08 -12.44 -9.97
N LYS A 120 6.24 -11.79 -11.13
CA LYS A 120 5.98 -12.38 -12.44
C LYS A 120 6.81 -13.63 -12.68
N ALA A 121 8.12 -13.56 -12.43
CA ALA A 121 9.04 -14.68 -12.58
C ALA A 121 8.72 -15.84 -11.62
N ALA A 122 8.26 -15.53 -10.40
CA ALA A 122 7.81 -16.51 -9.41
C ALA A 122 6.42 -17.11 -9.71
N GLY A 123 5.71 -16.60 -10.72
CA GLY A 123 4.39 -17.09 -11.11
C GLY A 123 3.25 -16.62 -10.20
N VAL A 124 3.46 -15.55 -9.42
CA VAL A 124 2.44 -14.88 -8.61
C VAL A 124 1.22 -14.55 -9.47
N LYS A 125 0.02 -14.75 -8.92
CA LYS A 125 -1.24 -14.59 -9.65
C LYS A 125 -1.96 -13.29 -9.34
N HIS A 126 -1.69 -12.66 -8.20
CA HIS A 126 -2.35 -11.43 -7.80
C HIS A 126 -1.40 -10.50 -7.04
N ILE A 127 -1.38 -9.22 -7.40
CA ILE A 127 -0.62 -8.18 -6.70
C ILE A 127 -1.56 -7.11 -6.17
N VAL A 128 -1.49 -6.83 -4.86
CA VAL A 128 -2.15 -5.68 -4.23
C VAL A 128 -1.12 -4.60 -3.97
N LEU A 129 -1.27 -3.43 -4.59
CA LEU A 129 -0.37 -2.29 -4.43
C LEU A 129 -1.11 -1.14 -3.74
N VAL A 130 -0.54 -0.63 -2.65
CA VAL A 130 -1.08 0.56 -1.98
C VAL A 130 -0.29 1.80 -2.42
N GLY A 131 -0.98 2.67 -3.14
CA GLY A 131 -0.50 3.96 -3.62
C GLY A 131 -1.07 5.14 -2.82
N SER A 132 -1.20 6.28 -3.49
CA SER A 132 -1.74 7.51 -2.93
C SER A 132 -2.62 8.20 -3.95
N MET A 133 -3.68 8.84 -3.48
CA MET A 133 -4.38 9.86 -4.26
C MET A 133 -3.43 11.04 -4.58
N GLY A 134 -3.81 11.83 -5.59
CA GLY A 134 -3.08 13.00 -6.10
C GLY A 134 -2.33 12.72 -7.41
N GLY A 135 -2.36 11.48 -7.91
CA GLY A 135 -1.60 11.06 -9.08
C GLY A 135 -2.04 11.69 -10.40
N THR A 136 -3.24 12.29 -10.48
CA THR A 136 -3.72 12.98 -11.70
C THR A 136 -3.22 14.43 -11.79
N ASP A 137 -2.57 14.94 -10.75
CA ASP A 137 -2.02 16.31 -10.68
C ASP A 137 -0.49 16.27 -10.52
N GLU A 138 0.24 16.47 -11.62
CA GLU A 138 1.71 16.52 -11.59
C GLU A 138 2.25 17.66 -10.71
N ASN A 139 1.47 18.73 -10.51
CA ASN A 139 1.84 19.88 -9.68
C ASN A 139 1.48 19.71 -8.20
N HIS A 140 0.99 18.54 -7.80
CA HIS A 140 0.55 18.27 -6.44
C HIS A 140 1.66 18.56 -5.41
N PRO A 141 1.36 19.17 -4.25
CA PRO A 141 2.38 19.59 -3.27
C PRO A 141 3.30 18.46 -2.79
N LEU A 142 2.83 17.21 -2.75
CA LEU A 142 3.66 16.06 -2.38
C LEU A 142 4.83 15.82 -3.34
N ASN A 143 4.72 16.20 -4.61
CA ASN A 143 5.83 16.07 -5.58
C ASN A 143 6.99 17.03 -5.29
N ARG A 144 6.72 18.12 -4.55
CA ARG A 144 7.71 19.15 -4.22
C ARG A 144 8.57 18.80 -3.01
N ILE A 145 8.21 17.76 -2.26
CA ILE A 145 9.01 17.30 -1.11
C ILE A 145 10.38 16.87 -1.63
N SER A 146 11.41 17.65 -1.32
CA SER A 146 12.80 17.40 -1.75
C SER A 146 12.96 17.14 -3.26
N ASN A 147 12.13 17.78 -4.10
CA ASN A 147 12.06 17.52 -5.55
C ASN A 147 11.87 16.03 -5.92
N GLY A 148 11.22 15.26 -5.04
CA GLY A 148 11.14 13.81 -5.15
C GLY A 148 10.14 13.28 -6.16
N ASN A 149 9.14 14.08 -6.59
CA ASN A 149 8.11 13.68 -7.56
C ASN A 149 7.40 12.35 -7.22
N ILE A 150 7.18 12.10 -5.91
CA ILE A 150 6.76 10.78 -5.41
C ILE A 150 5.46 10.26 -6.03
N LEU A 151 4.47 11.11 -6.29
CA LEU A 151 3.20 10.66 -6.87
C LEU A 151 3.35 10.30 -8.35
N ILE A 152 4.23 10.99 -9.08
CA ILE A 152 4.56 10.67 -10.46
C ILE A 152 5.22 9.29 -10.53
N TRP A 153 6.20 9.02 -9.68
CA TRP A 153 6.89 7.73 -9.64
C TRP A 153 6.00 6.57 -9.20
N LYS A 154 5.14 6.78 -8.20
CA LYS A 154 4.13 5.79 -7.80
C LYS A 154 3.16 5.50 -8.95
N ARG A 155 2.63 6.52 -9.63
CA ARG A 155 1.72 6.33 -10.77
C ARG A 155 2.41 5.62 -11.95
N LYS A 156 3.70 5.85 -12.14
CA LYS A 156 4.50 5.12 -13.13
C LYS A 156 4.60 3.63 -12.77
N ALA A 157 4.86 3.27 -11.51
CA ALA A 157 4.87 1.88 -11.06
C ALA A 157 3.47 1.22 -11.13
N GLU A 158 2.41 1.97 -10.86
CA GLU A 158 1.03 1.50 -11.06
C GLU A 158 0.79 1.12 -12.53
N GLN A 159 1.28 1.92 -13.48
CA GLN A 159 1.18 1.60 -14.90
C GLN A 159 1.94 0.32 -15.27
N GLU A 160 3.17 0.15 -14.77
CA GLU A 160 3.95 -1.08 -14.99
C GLU A 160 3.22 -2.31 -14.43
N LEU A 161 2.56 -2.18 -13.27
CA LEU A 161 1.75 -3.26 -12.71
C LEU A 161 0.55 -3.59 -13.61
N ILE A 162 -0.16 -2.58 -14.12
CA ILE A 162 -1.28 -2.76 -15.04
C ILE A 162 -0.82 -3.48 -16.32
N ASP A 163 0.33 -3.08 -16.86
CA ASP A 163 0.88 -3.62 -18.11
C ASP A 163 1.58 -4.99 -17.92
N SER A 164 1.84 -5.40 -16.67
CA SER A 164 2.56 -6.64 -16.35
C SER A 164 1.84 -7.91 -16.82
N GLY A 165 0.51 -7.86 -16.93
CA GLY A 165 -0.37 -9.00 -17.21
C GLY A 165 -0.73 -9.85 -15.98
N ILE A 166 -0.32 -9.45 -14.77
CA ILE A 166 -0.72 -10.08 -13.51
C ILE A 166 -2.03 -9.44 -13.03
N ASP A 167 -2.97 -10.23 -12.47
CA ASP A 167 -4.15 -9.63 -11.84
C ASP A 167 -3.70 -8.67 -10.75
N TYR A 168 -4.31 -7.49 -10.69
CA TYR A 168 -3.88 -6.44 -9.75
C TYR A 168 -5.03 -5.81 -8.97
N THR A 169 -4.70 -5.25 -7.81
CA THR A 169 -5.57 -4.29 -7.10
C THR A 169 -4.72 -3.10 -6.66
N ILE A 170 -5.00 -1.93 -7.19
CA ILE A 170 -4.30 -0.68 -6.85
C ILE A 170 -5.22 0.14 -5.93
N ILE A 171 -4.76 0.40 -4.72
CA ILE A 171 -5.50 1.14 -3.69
C ILE A 171 -4.80 2.48 -3.47
N ARG A 172 -5.36 3.56 -4.01
CA ARG A 172 -4.84 4.92 -3.84
C ARG A 172 -5.49 5.55 -2.62
N ALA A 173 -4.82 5.48 -1.48
CA ALA A 173 -5.36 6.02 -0.24
C ALA A 173 -5.33 7.55 -0.21
N GLY A 174 -6.32 8.15 0.45
CA GLY A 174 -6.24 9.52 0.94
C GLY A 174 -5.21 9.67 2.08
N GLY A 175 -5.25 10.81 2.77
CA GLY A 175 -4.35 11.07 3.89
C GLY A 175 -4.51 10.05 5.01
N LEU A 176 -3.41 9.41 5.40
CA LEU A 176 -3.44 8.27 6.32
C LEU A 176 -3.50 8.69 7.79
N LEU A 177 -4.46 8.13 8.53
CA LEU A 177 -4.67 8.33 9.97
C LEU A 177 -4.19 7.12 10.79
N ASP A 178 -3.69 7.36 12.00
CA ASP A 178 -3.37 6.33 12.98
C ASP A 178 -4.56 6.12 13.95
N GLU A 179 -5.69 5.70 13.40
CA GLU A 179 -6.96 5.49 14.11
C GLU A 179 -7.45 4.03 13.96
N PRO A 180 -8.34 3.54 14.85
CA PRO A 180 -8.94 2.21 14.70
C PRO A 180 -9.74 2.06 13.40
N GLY A 181 -9.58 0.93 12.71
CA GLY A 181 -10.32 0.58 11.50
C GLY A 181 -11.61 -0.20 11.79
N GLY A 182 -12.38 -0.48 10.74
CA GLY A 182 -13.64 -1.24 10.80
C GLY A 182 -14.80 -0.47 11.45
N LYS A 183 -14.68 0.85 11.51
CA LYS A 183 -15.63 1.76 12.18
C LYS A 183 -16.25 2.83 11.27
N ARG A 184 -15.81 2.91 10.01
CA ARG A 184 -16.18 3.97 9.08
C ARG A 184 -16.78 3.39 7.81
N GLU A 185 -17.53 4.24 7.12
CA GLU A 185 -17.92 3.99 5.74
C GLU A 185 -16.74 4.33 4.85
N LEU A 186 -16.30 3.36 4.06
CA LEU A 186 -15.25 3.53 3.07
C LEU A 186 -15.89 3.96 1.75
N LEU A 187 -15.35 5.04 1.21
CA LEU A 187 -15.75 5.58 -0.09
C LEU A 187 -14.67 5.22 -1.10
N VAL A 188 -15.10 4.87 -2.31
CA VAL A 188 -14.22 4.63 -3.45
C VAL A 188 -14.51 5.61 -4.56
N GLY A 189 -13.47 5.99 -5.28
CA GLY A 189 -13.56 6.92 -6.40
C GLY A 189 -12.51 6.62 -7.46
N LYS A 190 -12.49 7.46 -8.48
CA LYS A 190 -11.56 7.38 -9.60
C LYS A 190 -11.03 8.77 -9.95
N ASP A 191 -9.82 8.84 -10.49
CA ASP A 191 -9.20 10.03 -11.05
C ASP A 191 -9.21 11.25 -10.11
N ASP A 192 -8.91 11.02 -8.84
CA ASP A 192 -8.88 12.02 -7.77
C ASP A 192 -10.21 12.76 -7.54
N THR A 193 -11.34 12.20 -8.02
CA THR A 193 -12.68 12.79 -7.82
C THR A 193 -12.98 13.02 -6.34
N LEU A 194 -12.59 12.08 -5.47
CA LEU A 194 -12.74 12.22 -4.01
C LEU A 194 -11.85 13.33 -3.42
N ARG A 195 -10.75 13.72 -4.08
CA ARG A 195 -9.87 14.82 -3.64
C ARG A 195 -10.38 16.16 -4.13
N ILE A 196 -10.84 16.21 -5.37
CA ILE A 196 -11.32 17.44 -6.03
C ILE A 196 -12.68 17.85 -5.47
N ASN A 197 -13.60 16.88 -5.34
CA ASN A 197 -14.97 17.09 -4.88
C ASN A 197 -15.35 16.03 -3.82
N PRO A 198 -14.80 16.09 -2.59
CA PRO A 198 -15.16 15.14 -1.54
C PRO A 198 -16.66 15.25 -1.21
N PRO A 199 -17.40 14.12 -1.14
CA PRO A 199 -18.82 14.12 -0.81
C PRO A 199 -19.10 14.82 0.52
N GLY A 200 -19.99 15.81 0.52
CA GLY A 200 -20.33 16.58 1.73
C GLY A 200 -19.18 17.43 2.29
N GLY A 201 -18.10 17.66 1.53
CA GLY A 201 -16.95 18.44 1.98
C GLY A 201 -16.12 17.74 3.07
N ILE A 202 -16.23 16.42 3.20
CA ILE A 202 -15.49 15.66 4.21
C ILE A 202 -13.96 15.70 3.97
N PRO A 203 -13.15 15.53 5.02
CA PRO A 203 -11.71 15.35 4.86
C PRO A 203 -11.38 14.13 4.00
N THR A 204 -10.36 14.25 3.14
CA THR A 204 -9.91 13.18 2.25
C THR A 204 -8.93 12.26 2.97
N LEU A 205 -9.39 11.65 4.06
CA LEU A 205 -8.58 10.90 5.02
C LEU A 205 -9.08 9.47 5.20
N ILE A 206 -8.18 8.55 5.54
CA ILE A 206 -8.51 7.15 5.83
C ILE A 206 -7.57 6.55 6.88
N PRO A 207 -8.08 5.80 7.88
CA PRO A 207 -7.25 5.06 8.82
C PRO A 207 -6.37 4.01 8.13
N ARG A 208 -5.12 3.87 8.57
CA ARG A 208 -4.23 2.80 8.10
C ARG A 208 -4.80 1.41 8.33
N ALA A 209 -5.58 1.23 9.40
CA ALA A 209 -6.27 -0.01 9.69
C ALA A 209 -7.39 -0.32 8.67
N ASP A 210 -8.09 0.69 8.16
CA ASP A 210 -9.08 0.51 7.09
C ASP A 210 -8.40 0.20 5.74
N VAL A 211 -7.26 0.82 5.44
CA VAL A 211 -6.43 0.45 4.27
C VAL A 211 -5.94 -1.00 4.39
N ALA A 212 -5.46 -1.41 5.57
CA ALA A 212 -5.07 -2.81 5.81
C ALA A 212 -6.26 -3.77 5.63
N GLN A 213 -7.46 -3.38 6.06
CA GLN A 213 -8.67 -4.17 5.84
C GLN A 213 -8.99 -4.29 4.33
N LEU A 214 -8.92 -3.20 3.56
CA LEU A 214 -9.09 -3.25 2.10
C LEU A 214 -8.08 -4.17 1.42
N VAL A 215 -6.81 -4.15 1.86
CA VAL A 215 -5.77 -5.07 1.36
C VAL A 215 -6.15 -6.52 1.65
N MET A 216 -6.56 -6.84 2.88
CA MET A 216 -6.97 -8.19 3.27
C MET A 216 -8.18 -8.68 2.45
N GLN A 217 -9.15 -7.79 2.20
CA GLN A 217 -10.34 -8.12 1.42
C GLN A 217 -10.01 -8.26 -0.07
N ALA A 218 -9.08 -7.46 -0.60
CA ALA A 218 -8.64 -7.60 -1.98
C ALA A 218 -8.02 -8.97 -2.28
N LEU A 219 -7.31 -9.56 -1.31
CA LEU A 219 -6.74 -10.91 -1.44
C LEU A 219 -7.81 -12.02 -1.51
N LEU A 220 -9.01 -11.76 -0.98
CA LEU A 220 -10.08 -12.74 -0.85
C LEU A 220 -11.17 -12.58 -1.91
N GLU A 221 -11.45 -11.34 -2.31
CA GLU A 221 -12.57 -11.00 -3.19
C GLU A 221 -12.18 -11.08 -4.67
N PRO A 222 -12.80 -11.98 -5.48
CA PRO A 222 -12.52 -12.06 -6.91
C PRO A 222 -12.78 -10.74 -7.65
N ASN A 223 -13.79 -9.97 -7.19
CA ASN A 223 -14.15 -8.68 -7.76
C ASN A 223 -13.11 -7.58 -7.52
N ALA A 224 -12.11 -7.81 -6.67
CA ALA A 224 -11.00 -6.89 -6.45
C ALA A 224 -9.93 -6.95 -7.55
N ARG A 225 -9.96 -7.98 -8.41
CA ARG A 225 -8.97 -8.18 -9.48
C ARG A 225 -9.16 -7.20 -10.63
N ASN A 226 -8.03 -6.73 -11.16
CA ASN A 226 -7.92 -5.73 -12.21
C ASN A 226 -8.69 -4.44 -11.86
N LYS A 227 -8.50 -3.96 -10.63
CA LYS A 227 -9.12 -2.74 -10.11
C LYS A 227 -8.06 -1.72 -9.71
N ALA A 228 -8.31 -0.45 -10.01
CA ALA A 228 -7.58 0.66 -9.45
C ALA A 228 -8.57 1.73 -8.99
N PHE A 229 -8.42 2.21 -7.76
CA PHE A 229 -9.37 3.15 -7.18
C PHE A 229 -8.75 4.00 -6.08
N ASP A 230 -9.33 5.18 -5.94
CA ASP A 230 -9.08 6.09 -4.84
C ASP A 230 -9.95 5.69 -3.66
N THR A 231 -9.46 5.89 -2.44
CA THR A 231 -10.27 5.60 -1.25
C THR A 231 -10.03 6.57 -0.11
N ILE A 232 -11.14 7.00 0.50
CA ILE A 232 -11.19 7.77 1.74
C ILE A 232 -12.23 7.14 2.67
N SER A 233 -12.34 7.62 3.90
CA SER A 233 -13.40 7.23 4.83
C SER A 233 -14.24 8.43 5.24
N LYS A 234 -15.53 8.23 5.46
CA LYS A 234 -16.33 9.22 6.20
C LYS A 234 -15.81 9.35 7.63
N PRO A 235 -15.94 10.53 8.27
CA PRO A 235 -15.70 10.67 9.71
C PRO A 235 -16.52 9.64 10.51
N GLU A 236 -15.94 9.09 11.58
CA GLU A 236 -16.61 8.09 12.43
C GLU A 236 -17.91 8.63 13.06
N ASN A 237 -17.98 9.94 13.28
CA ASN A 237 -19.12 10.65 13.86
C ASN A 237 -20.04 11.31 12.83
N ALA A 238 -19.97 10.91 11.55
CA ALA A 238 -20.88 11.45 10.54
C ALA A 238 -22.36 11.15 10.90
N PRO A 239 -23.31 12.07 10.64
CA PRO A 239 -24.72 11.89 11.01
C PRO A 239 -25.38 10.65 10.36
N ASP A 240 -24.87 10.24 9.20
CA ASP A 240 -25.30 9.10 8.41
C ASP A 240 -24.27 7.95 8.44
N ALA A 241 -23.46 7.87 9.50
CA ALA A 241 -22.35 6.93 9.60
C ALA A 241 -22.81 5.47 9.41
N LEU A 242 -22.40 4.90 8.28
CA LEU A 242 -22.43 3.46 8.04
C LEU A 242 -21.04 2.87 8.32
N VAL A 243 -21.00 1.55 8.53
CA VAL A 243 -19.73 0.82 8.60
C VAL A 243 -19.67 -0.13 7.42
N THR A 244 -18.63 -0.02 6.61
CA THR A 244 -18.44 -0.94 5.48
C THR A 244 -18.25 -2.36 5.98
N LYS A 245 -19.16 -3.26 5.56
CA LYS A 245 -19.09 -4.70 5.80
C LYS A 245 -19.09 -5.52 4.51
N ASP A 246 -19.73 -5.00 3.45
CA ASP A 246 -19.79 -5.62 2.13
C ASP A 246 -18.66 -5.10 1.24
N PHE A 247 -17.51 -5.77 1.28
CA PHE A 247 -16.35 -5.42 0.47
C PHE A 247 -16.50 -5.84 -0.99
N ALA A 248 -17.28 -6.88 -1.29
CA ALA A 248 -17.59 -7.26 -2.65
C ALA A 248 -18.32 -6.12 -3.38
N ALA A 249 -19.29 -5.47 -2.71
CA ALA A 249 -19.97 -4.29 -3.24
C ALA A 249 -19.04 -3.08 -3.38
N VAL A 250 -18.08 -2.88 -2.47
CA VAL A 250 -17.05 -1.84 -2.61
C VAL A 250 -16.23 -2.07 -3.88
N PHE A 251 -15.70 -3.27 -4.08
CA PHE A 251 -14.88 -3.56 -5.27
C PHE A 251 -15.68 -3.54 -6.58
N ALA A 252 -16.95 -3.93 -6.55
CA ALA A 252 -17.85 -3.89 -7.72
C ALA A 252 -18.02 -2.48 -8.29
N GLN A 253 -17.90 -1.43 -7.46
CA GLN A 253 -17.99 -0.03 -7.87
C GLN A 253 -16.72 0.50 -8.53
N THR A 254 -15.62 -0.24 -8.48
CA THR A 254 -14.31 0.20 -8.98
C THR A 254 -14.01 -0.32 -10.38
N THR A 255 -13.08 0.32 -11.10
CA THR A 255 -12.77 -0.01 -12.51
C THR A 255 -11.28 -0.31 -12.71
N PRO A 256 -10.90 -0.99 -13.82
CA PRO A 256 -9.50 -1.13 -14.22
C PRO A 256 -8.86 0.18 -14.70
N GLY A 257 -7.57 0.09 -15.03
CA GLY A 257 -6.76 1.18 -15.60
C GLY A 257 -6.37 2.28 -14.62
N LEU A 258 -5.51 3.20 -15.07
CA LEU A 258 -5.13 4.37 -14.29
C LEU A 258 -6.29 5.32 -14.02
#